data_AF-A0A8J2LIP6-F1
#
_entry.id   AF-A0A8J2LIP6-F1
#
_cell.length_a   1.000
_cell.length_b   1.000
_cell.length_c   1.000
_cell.angle_alpha   90.00
_cell.angle_beta   90.00
_cell.angle_gamma   90.00
#
_symmetry.space_group_name_H-M   'P 1'
#
loop_
_entity.id
_entity.type
_entity.pdbx_description
1 polymer ?
#
loop_
_entity_poly.entity_id
_entity_poly.type
_entity_poly.pdbx_seq_one_letter_code
_entity_poly.pdbx_strand_id
1 'polypeptide(L)'
;LVIVGSFSYVTTSGAYWTFVISMWVLTFCYGGGFGTIPALLTDRFGPQNTGPCHGVILVSWSIAAVGGGMMFITVFNLVIAAGYTPHDPYPYNVNSWWILAFICVGWICLIFVTPTEKDIQFRTKSQEVCKKIVSCACTSSRKKVGNTFNI
;
A
#
# COMPACT_ATOMS: atom_id res chain seq x y z
N LEU A 1 8.67 -6.27 -4.98
CA LEU A 1 10.04 -6.82 -5.14
C LEU A 1 10.08 -7.87 -6.24
N VAL A 2 9.45 -9.03 -6.08
CA VAL A 2 9.45 -10.12 -7.09
C VAL A 2 8.92 -9.66 -8.45
N ILE A 3 7.76 -8.98 -8.49
CA ILE A 3 7.13 -8.52 -9.75
C ILE A 3 8.02 -7.54 -10.53
N VAL A 4 8.64 -6.58 -9.85
CA VAL A 4 9.52 -5.58 -10.48
C VAL A 4 10.87 -6.19 -10.87
N GLY A 5 11.41 -7.15 -10.09
CA GLY A 5 12.61 -7.90 -10.47
C GLY A 5 12.36 -8.82 -11.68
N SER A 6 11.17 -9.40 -11.79
CA SER A 6 10.79 -10.19 -12.97
C SER A 6 10.49 -9.34 -14.21
N PHE A 7 10.26 -8.03 -14.07
CA PHE A 7 9.94 -7.14 -15.19
C PHE A 7 11.06 -7.13 -16.24
N SER A 8 12.33 -7.05 -15.85
CA SER A 8 13.48 -7.12 -16.76
C SER A 8 13.55 -8.44 -17.54
N TYR A 9 13.09 -9.54 -16.93
CA TYR A 9 13.02 -10.86 -17.56
C TYR A 9 11.87 -10.94 -18.59
N VAL A 10 10.74 -10.29 -18.30
CA VAL A 10 9.57 -10.24 -19.18
C VAL A 10 9.84 -9.36 -20.41
N THR A 11 10.55 -8.23 -20.27
CA THR A 11 10.91 -7.37 -21.41
C THR A 11 11.84 -8.06 -22.41
N THR A 12 12.66 -9.01 -21.95
CA THR A 12 13.60 -9.77 -22.80
C THR A 12 12.95 -10.99 -23.45
N SER A 13 11.96 -11.61 -22.80
CA SER A 13 11.29 -12.82 -23.28
C SER A 13 10.08 -12.55 -24.20
N GLY A 14 9.56 -11.31 -24.23
CA GLY A 14 8.46 -10.94 -25.12
C GLY A 14 7.11 -11.62 -24.82
N ALA A 15 6.97 -12.26 -23.65
CA ALA A 15 5.77 -13.01 -23.29
C ALA A 15 4.64 -12.09 -22.78
N TYR A 16 3.74 -11.70 -23.68
CA TYR A 16 2.63 -10.78 -23.40
C TYR A 16 1.72 -11.24 -22.24
N TRP A 17 1.33 -12.51 -22.19
CA TRP A 17 0.41 -13.02 -21.17
C TRP A 17 0.99 -12.96 -19.75
N THR A 18 2.28 -13.23 -19.61
CA THR A 18 2.99 -13.16 -18.32
C THR A 18 3.05 -11.72 -17.82
N PHE A 19 3.28 -10.76 -18.71
CA PHE A 19 3.21 -9.33 -18.38
C PHE A 19 1.84 -8.94 -17.83
N VAL A 20 0.76 -9.29 -18.54
CA VAL A 20 -0.61 -8.94 -18.15
C VAL A 20 -0.96 -9.50 -16.78
N ILE A 21 -0.71 -10.79 -16.53
CA ILE A 21 -1.01 -11.43 -15.25
C ILE A 21 -0.23 -10.75 -14.11
N SER A 22 1.04 -10.43 -14.33
CA SER A 22 1.86 -9.74 -13.32
C SER A 22 1.31 -8.36 -12.95
N MET A 23 0.80 -7.60 -13.93
CA MET A 23 0.19 -6.28 -13.70
C MET A 23 -1.16 -6.37 -12.97
N TRP A 24 -1.95 -7.42 -13.26
CA TRP A 24 -3.17 -7.72 -12.52
C TRP A 24 -2.89 -7.99 -11.05
N VAL A 25 -1.92 -8.86 -10.76
CA VAL A 25 -1.52 -9.17 -9.38
C VAL A 25 -0.99 -7.93 -8.66
N LEU A 26 -0.15 -7.13 -9.32
CA LEU A 26 0.40 -5.89 -8.77
C LEU A 26 -0.72 -4.92 -8.37
N THR A 27 -1.66 -4.68 -9.28
CA THR A 27 -2.77 -3.73 -9.08
C THR A 27 -3.73 -4.24 -8.01
N PHE A 28 -4.01 -5.54 -7.98
CA PHE A 28 -4.86 -6.16 -6.96
C PHE A 28 -4.26 -6.01 -5.56
N CYS A 29 -2.97 -6.33 -5.39
CA CYS A 29 -2.27 -6.16 -4.11
C CYS A 29 -2.19 -4.69 -3.68
N TYR A 30 -1.96 -3.77 -4.62
CA TYR A 30 -1.94 -2.34 -4.35
C TYR A 30 -3.33 -1.83 -3.91
N GLY A 31 -4.39 -2.26 -4.59
CA GLY A 31 -5.78 -1.92 -4.26
C GLY A 31 -6.22 -2.44 -2.90
N GLY A 32 -5.85 -3.68 -2.54
CA GLY A 32 -6.15 -4.25 -1.22
C GLY A 32 -5.49 -3.49 -0.06
N GLY A 33 -4.27 -2.98 -0.27
CA GLY A 33 -3.60 -2.10 0.68
C GLY A 33 -4.35 -0.80 0.88
N PHE A 34 -4.64 -0.06 -0.19
CA PHE A 34 -5.34 1.24 -0.10
C PHE A 34 -6.73 1.15 0.52
N GLY A 35 -7.47 0.07 0.28
CA GLY A 35 -8.80 -0.14 0.86
C GLY A 35 -8.80 -0.37 2.38
N THR A 36 -7.69 -0.85 2.96
CA THR A 36 -7.60 -1.17 4.40
C THR A 36 -6.97 -0.06 5.23
N ILE A 37 -6.29 0.90 4.60
CA ILE A 37 -5.69 2.09 5.25
C ILE A 37 -6.70 2.89 6.09
N PRO A 38 -7.84 3.37 5.57
CA PRO A 38 -8.75 4.21 6.36
C PRO A 38 -9.39 3.46 7.55
N ALA A 39 -9.60 2.15 7.43
CA ALA A 39 -10.05 1.32 8.54
C ALA A 39 -9.00 1.27 9.66
N LEU A 40 -7.73 1.03 9.30
CA LEU A 40 -6.61 1.01 10.25
C LEU A 40 -6.37 2.38 10.91
N LEU A 41 -6.51 3.47 10.16
CA LEU A 41 -6.41 4.82 10.74
C LEU A 41 -7.55 5.11 11.70
N THR A 42 -8.76 4.64 11.42
CA THR A 42 -9.91 4.83 12.31
C THR A 42 -9.69 4.11 13.65
N ASP A 43 -9.08 2.92 13.61
CA ASP A 43 -8.74 2.15 14.82
C ASP A 43 -7.64 2.80 15.66
N ARG A 44 -6.73 3.58 15.05
CA ARG A 44 -5.58 4.22 15.72
C ARG A 44 -5.83 5.66 16.18
N PHE A 45 -6.48 6.47 15.36
CA PHE A 45 -6.67 7.91 15.59
C PHE A 45 -8.11 8.29 15.94
N GLY A 46 -9.03 7.31 15.89
CA GLY A 46 -10.46 7.52 16.07
C GLY A 46 -11.15 8.05 14.79
N PRO A 47 -12.47 7.85 14.66
CA PRO A 47 -13.24 8.17 13.45
C PRO A 47 -13.33 9.66 13.11
N GLN A 48 -13.02 10.54 14.07
CA GLN A 48 -13.08 11.99 13.89
C GLN A 48 -11.87 12.55 13.13
N ASN A 49 -10.71 11.87 13.20
CA ASN A 49 -9.44 12.37 12.66
C ASN A 49 -8.94 11.58 11.44
N THR A 50 -9.71 10.62 10.93
CA THR A 50 -9.28 9.75 9.83
C THR A 50 -9.08 10.49 8.51
N GLY A 51 -9.94 11.47 8.21
CA GLY A 51 -9.88 12.27 6.99
C GLY A 51 -8.59 13.08 6.86
N PRO A 52 -8.26 13.95 7.85
CA PRO A 52 -7.03 14.73 7.83
C PRO A 52 -5.77 13.88 7.72
N CYS A 53 -5.67 12.77 8.46
CA CYS A 53 -4.50 11.90 8.41
C CYS A 53 -4.36 11.19 7.04
N HIS A 54 -5.46 10.73 6.44
CA HIS A 54 -5.41 10.15 5.10
C HIS A 54 -4.97 11.18 4.05
N GLY A 55 -5.43 12.44 4.18
CA GLY A 55 -4.99 13.54 3.33
C GLY A 55 -3.48 13.78 3.36
N VAL A 56 -2.87 13.78 4.56
CA VAL A 56 -1.40 13.93 4.69
C VAL A 56 -0.64 12.80 3.99
N ILE A 57 -1.14 11.56 4.09
CA ILE A 57 -0.54 10.40 3.41
C ILE A 57 -0.62 10.55 1.89
N LEU A 58 -1.76 11.02 1.35
CA LEU A 58 -1.94 11.25 -0.08
C LEU A 58 -1.05 12.37 -0.64
N VAL A 59 -0.81 13.42 0.14
CA VAL A 59 0.15 14.48 -0.23
C VAL A 59 1.56 13.91 -0.30
N SER A 60 1.98 13.14 0.72
CA SER A 60 3.28 12.47 0.70
C SER A 60 3.42 11.53 -0.51
N TRP A 61 2.37 10.78 -0.83
CA TRP A 61 2.35 9.89 -1.99
C TRP A 61 2.45 10.66 -3.31
N SER A 62 1.78 11.80 -3.42
CA SER A 62 1.82 12.67 -4.59
C SER A 62 3.20 13.25 -4.83
N ILE A 63 3.89 13.71 -3.77
CA ILE A 63 5.28 14.20 -3.86
C ILE A 63 6.20 13.09 -4.38
N ALA A 64 6.06 11.87 -3.85
CA ALA A 64 6.83 10.72 -4.31
C ALA A 64 6.53 10.37 -5.79
N ALA A 65 5.27 10.43 -6.21
CA ALA A 65 4.87 10.14 -7.58
C ALA A 65 5.45 11.14 -8.59
N VAL A 66 5.42 12.44 -8.26
CA VAL A 66 6.02 13.48 -9.11
C VAL A 66 7.53 13.30 -9.20
N GLY A 67 8.21 13.11 -8.07
CA GLY A 67 9.67 12.90 -8.04
C GLY A 67 10.11 11.65 -8.80
N GLY A 68 9.40 10.54 -8.61
CA GLY A 68 9.68 9.28 -9.33
C GLY A 68 9.45 9.40 -10.83
N GLY A 69 8.38 10.08 -11.25
CA GLY A 69 8.11 10.34 -12.67
C GLY A 69 9.15 11.23 -13.33
N MET A 70 9.58 12.30 -12.65
CA MET A 70 10.64 13.19 -13.13
C MET A 70 11.99 12.46 -13.24
N MET A 71 12.32 11.59 -12.28
CA MET A 71 13.54 10.78 -12.35
C MET A 71 13.45 9.75 -13.49
N PHE A 72 12.29 9.13 -13.71
CA PHE A 72 12.09 8.19 -14.81
C PHE A 72 12.30 8.83 -16.19
N ILE A 73 11.68 9.98 -16.43
CA ILE A 73 11.77 10.66 -17.73
C ILE A 73 13.18 11.21 -17.99
N THR A 74 13.88 11.68 -16.96
CA THR A 74 15.27 12.15 -17.11
C THR A 74 16.20 11.02 -17.49
N VAL A 75 16.16 9.89 -16.80
CA VAL A 75 16.97 8.70 -17.15
C VAL A 75 16.61 8.19 -18.55
N PHE A 76 15.33 8.14 -18.89
CA PHE A 76 14.87 7.70 -20.21
C PHE A 76 15.42 8.59 -21.33
N ASN A 77 15.34 9.92 -21.18
CA ASN A 77 15.87 10.87 -22.16
C ASN A 77 17.40 10.79 -22.29
N LEU A 78 18.13 10.53 -21.19
CA LEU A 78 19.57 10.33 -21.24
C LEU A 78 19.95 9.12 -22.08
N VAL A 79 19.21 8.01 -21.96
CA VAL A 79 19.47 6.79 -22.73
C VAL A 79 19.10 6.98 -24.20
N ILE A 80 18.02 7.69 -24.52
CA ILE A 80 17.69 8.01 -25.92
C ILE A 80 18.74 8.94 -26.54
N ALA A 81 19.22 9.93 -25.80
CA ALA A 81 20.29 10.82 -26.25
C ALA A 81 21.61 10.07 -26.49
N ALA A 82 21.82 8.94 -25.83
CA ALA A 82 22.96 8.04 -26.05
C ALA A 82 22.84 7.18 -27.33
N GLY A 83 21.75 7.31 -28.10
CA GLY A 83 21.58 6.66 -29.40
C GLY A 83 20.71 5.40 -29.41
N TYR A 84 20.03 5.07 -28.30
CA TYR A 84 19.10 3.95 -28.23
C TYR A 84 17.72 4.33 -28.78
N THR A 85 17.07 3.38 -29.47
CA THR A 85 15.73 3.63 -30.00
C THR A 85 14.65 3.24 -28.98
N PRO A 86 13.46 3.90 -28.97
CA PRO A 86 12.38 3.59 -28.02
C PRO A 86 11.80 2.17 -28.17
N HIS A 87 12.08 1.50 -29.28
CA HIS A 87 11.65 0.13 -29.56
C HIS A 87 12.53 -0.91 -28.86
N ASP A 88 13.75 -0.53 -28.46
CA ASP A 88 14.67 -1.43 -27.77
C ASP A 88 14.24 -1.64 -26.30
N PRO A 89 14.40 -2.85 -25.74
CA PRO A 89 14.05 -3.14 -24.34
C PRO A 89 15.05 -2.56 -23.33
N TYR A 90 16.22 -2.11 -23.79
CA TYR A 90 17.34 -1.67 -22.95
C TYR A 90 17.02 -0.44 -22.07
N PRO A 91 16.41 0.65 -22.59
CA PRO A 91 16.09 1.83 -21.77
C PRO A 91 15.11 1.52 -20.63
N TYR A 92 14.16 0.61 -20.86
CA TYR A 92 13.20 0.17 -19.84
C TYR A 92 13.83 -0.72 -18.79
N ASN A 93 14.79 -1.56 -19.18
CA ASN A 93 15.54 -2.39 -18.25
C ASN A 93 16.44 -1.53 -17.34
N VAL A 94 17.16 -0.55 -17.87
CA VAL A 94 17.93 0.39 -17.04
C VAL A 94 17.03 1.09 -16.03
N ASN A 95 15.82 1.48 -16.44
CA ASN A 95 14.86 2.10 -15.55
C ASN A 95 14.36 1.18 -14.43
N SER A 96 14.19 -0.11 -14.68
CA SER A 96 13.73 -1.04 -13.64
C SER A 96 14.78 -1.29 -12.55
N TRP A 97 16.09 -1.23 -12.84
CA TRP A 97 17.15 -1.46 -11.84
C TRP A 97 17.18 -0.42 -10.72
N TRP A 98 17.08 0.87 -11.06
CA TRP A 98 17.09 1.92 -10.03
C TRP A 98 15.77 1.94 -9.25
N ILE A 99 14.63 1.68 -9.91
CA ILE A 99 13.33 1.54 -9.23
C ILE A 99 13.37 0.36 -8.25
N LEU A 100 13.96 -0.77 -8.66
CA LEU A 100 14.14 -1.93 -7.79
C LEU A 100 14.97 -1.57 -6.55
N ALA A 101 16.05 -0.80 -6.72
CA ALA A 101 16.88 -0.35 -5.60
C ALA A 101 16.08 0.48 -4.58
N PHE A 102 15.28 1.46 -5.01
CA PHE A 102 14.41 2.23 -4.11
C PHE A 102 13.37 1.36 -3.41
N ILE A 103 12.78 0.38 -4.11
CA ILE A 103 11.82 -0.55 -3.52
C ILE A 103 12.50 -1.46 -2.49
N CYS A 104 13.71 -1.96 -2.77
CA CYS A 104 14.50 -2.74 -1.82
C CYS A 104 14.80 -1.93 -0.56
N VAL A 105 15.25 -0.69 -0.72
CA VAL A 105 15.49 0.22 0.42
C VAL A 105 14.20 0.46 1.20
N GLY A 106 13.07 0.71 0.54
CA GLY A 106 11.77 0.86 1.20
C GLY A 106 11.34 -0.39 1.96
N TRP A 107 11.56 -1.58 1.38
CA TRP A 107 11.27 -2.85 2.04
C TRP A 107 12.16 -3.11 3.25
N ILE A 108 13.45 -2.76 3.16
CA ILE A 108 14.39 -2.82 4.29
C ILE A 108 13.96 -1.83 5.38
N CYS A 109 13.64 -0.59 5.04
CA CYS A 109 13.13 0.40 5.99
C CYS A 109 11.85 -0.07 6.69
N LEU A 110 10.96 -0.78 5.99
CA LEU A 110 9.76 -1.38 6.59
C LEU A 110 10.09 -2.46 7.63
N ILE A 111 11.16 -3.24 7.43
CA ILE A 111 11.62 -4.22 8.42
C ILE A 111 12.19 -3.55 9.67
N PHE A 112 12.86 -2.40 9.50
CA PHE A 112 13.40 -1.61 10.62
C PHE A 112 12.33 -0.82 11.40
N VAL A 113 11.12 -0.69 10.87
CA VAL A 113 9.98 -0.14 11.60
C VAL A 113 9.52 -1.15 12.65
N THR A 114 10.15 -1.11 13.82
CA THR A 114 9.65 -1.79 15.02
C THR A 114 8.42 -1.05 15.57
N PRO A 115 7.35 -1.77 15.98
CA PRO A 115 6.21 -1.16 16.63
C PRO A 115 6.65 -0.52 17.95
N THR A 116 6.39 0.78 18.12
CA THR A 116 6.74 1.48 19.36
C THR A 116 5.82 1.00 20.49
N GLU A 117 6.31 0.94 21.73
CA GLU A 117 5.50 0.46 22.88
C GLU A 117 4.19 1.25 23.07
N LYS A 118 4.22 2.55 22.75
CA LYS A 118 3.05 3.42 22.76
C LYS A 118 1.95 2.94 21.81
N ASP A 119 2.32 2.46 20.61
CA ASP A 119 1.38 1.90 19.63
C ASP A 119 0.71 0.62 20.12
N ILE A 120 1.46 -0.21 20.86
CA ILE A 120 0.95 -1.44 21.47
C ILE A 120 -0.08 -1.06 22.53
N GLN A 121 0.23 -0.09 23.39
CA GLN A 121 -0.66 0.34 24.47
C GLN A 121 -1.97 0.97 23.95
N PHE A 122 -1.92 1.76 22.88
CA PHE A 122 -3.13 2.28 22.23
C PHE A 122 -3.98 1.15 21.61
N ARG A 123 -3.35 0.16 20.97
CA ARG A 123 -4.06 -1.01 20.40
C ARG A 123 -4.79 -1.82 21.47
N THR A 124 -4.15 -2.06 22.61
CA THR A 124 -4.77 -2.82 23.72
C THR A 124 -5.96 -2.08 24.32
N LYS A 125 -5.84 -0.76 24.52
CA LYS A 125 -6.92 0.05 25.10
C LYS A 125 -8.14 0.15 24.17
N SER A 126 -7.94 0.29 22.86
CA SER A 126 -9.03 0.30 21.87
C SER A 126 -9.75 -1.06 21.80
N GLN A 127 -9.01 -2.17 21.88
CA GLN A 127 -9.60 -3.52 21.92
C GLN A 127 -10.42 -3.75 23.18
N GLU A 128 -9.96 -3.27 24.34
CA GLU A 128 -10.68 -3.34 25.62
C GLU A 128 -12.03 -2.58 25.55
N VAL A 129 -12.01 -1.35 25.02
CA VAL A 129 -13.20 -0.51 24.86
C VAL A 129 -14.16 -1.13 23.84
N CYS A 130 -13.65 -1.61 22.70
CA CYS A 130 -14.48 -2.25 21.69
C CYS A 130 -15.13 -3.53 22.22
N LYS A 131 -14.39 -4.37 22.98
CA LYS A 131 -14.97 -5.52 23.68
C LYS A 131 -16.05 -5.11 24.67
N LYS A 132 -15.85 -4.04 25.46
CA LYS A 132 -16.87 -3.51 26.37
C LYS A 132 -18.11 -2.99 25.64
N ILE A 133 -17.94 -2.25 24.56
CA ILE A 133 -19.06 -1.72 23.76
C ILE A 133 -19.82 -2.86 23.08
N VAL A 134 -19.13 -3.81 22.46
CA VAL A 134 -19.75 -5.00 21.84
C VAL A 134 -20.43 -5.87 22.89
N SER A 135 -19.84 -6.05 24.07
CA SER A 135 -20.48 -6.75 25.19
C SER A 135 -21.74 -6.02 25.65
N CYS A 136 -21.70 -4.70 25.84
CA CYS A 136 -22.87 -3.89 26.18
C CYS A 136 -23.94 -3.91 25.08
N ALA A 137 -23.55 -3.82 23.80
CA ALA A 137 -24.47 -3.87 22.66
C ALA A 137 -25.10 -5.26 22.49
N CYS A 138 -24.33 -6.34 22.67
CA CYS A 138 -24.83 -7.71 22.63
C CYS A 138 -25.76 -8.00 23.82
N THR A 139 -25.45 -7.47 25.01
CA THR A 139 -26.30 -7.57 26.20
C THR A 139 -27.60 -6.76 26.03
N SER A 140 -27.50 -5.55 25.45
CA SER A 140 -28.67 -4.71 25.11
C SER A 140 -29.55 -5.34 24.02
N SER A 141 -28.95 -6.00 23.02
CA SER A 141 -29.68 -6.68 21.94
C SER A 141 -30.36 -7.96 22.45
N ARG A 142 -29.70 -8.72 23.35
CA ARG A 142 -30.28 -9.90 24.01
C ARG A 142 -31.46 -9.54 24.92
N LYS A 143 -31.44 -8.38 25.59
CA LYS A 143 -32.57 -7.84 26.37
C LYS A 143 -33.76 -7.42 25.49
N LYS A 144 -33.51 -6.84 24.31
CA LYS A 144 -34.57 -6.50 23.34
C LYS A 144 -35.25 -7.74 22.76
N VAL A 145 -34.49 -8.78 22.42
CA VAL A 145 -35.06 -10.04 21.89
C VAL A 145 -35.82 -10.84 22.95
N GLY A 146 -35.36 -10.86 24.20
CA GLY A 146 -36.05 -11.55 25.30
C GLY A 146 -37.39 -10.92 25.70
N ASN A 147 -37.57 -9.61 25.51
CA ASN A 147 -38.83 -8.92 25.80
C ASN A 147 -39.89 -9.07 24.68
N THR A 148 -39.51 -9.47 23.46
CA THR A 148 -40.46 -9.68 22.35
C THR A 148 -41.09 -11.08 22.37
N PHE A 149 -40.56 -12.01 23.17
CA PHE A 149 -41.04 -13.41 23.26
C PHE A 149 -41.90 -13.68 24.51
N ASN A 150 -42.29 -12.63 25.24
CA ASN A 150 -43.06 -12.70 26.48
C ASN A 150 -44.39 -11.90 26.36
N ILE A 151 -45.03 -12.03 25.19
CA ILE A 151 -46.37 -11.51 24.85
C ILE A 151 -47.18 -12.69 24.32
#